data_AF-A0A8T5NIW5-F1
#
_entry.id   AF-A0A8T5NIW5-F1
#
_cell.length_a   1.000
_cell.length_b   1.000
_cell.length_c   1.000
_cell.angle_alpha   90.00
_cell.angle_beta   90.00
_cell.angle_gamma   90.00
#
_symmetry.space_group_name_H-M   'P 1'
#
loop_
_entity.id
_entity.type
_entity.pdbx_description
1 polymer ?
#
loop_
_entity_poly.entity_id
_entity_poly.type
_entity_poly.pdbx_seq_one_letter_code
_entity_poly.pdbx_strand_id
1 'polypeptide(L)' 'MNTIFLSKRPRKGITYYIVDRTYKEQGKLKHQTMLYVGRLDNLTRERKIELEKKLQELKEPKLLDSFYKEINRL' A
#
# COMPACT_ATOMS: atom_id res chain seq x y z
N MET A 1 11.23 3.19 -14.86
CA MET A 1 11.11 3.22 -13.39
C MET A 1 10.00 2.26 -13.02
N ASN A 2 10.35 1.26 -12.21
CA ASN A 2 9.41 0.33 -11.63
C ASN A 2 9.40 0.61 -10.13
N THR A 3 8.30 1.16 -9.59
CA THR A 3 8.26 1.56 -8.18
C THR A 3 6.96 1.12 -7.55
N ILE A 4 7.07 0.39 -6.45
CA ILE A 4 5.93 -0.06 -5.63
C ILE A 4 5.80 0.88 -4.43
N PHE A 5 4.60 1.34 -4.13
CA PHE A 5 4.37 2.28 -3.03
C PHE A 5 2.97 2.17 -2.45
N LEU A 6 2.81 2.62 -1.21
CA LEU A 6 1.52 2.74 -0.53
C LEU A 6 0.85 4.04 -0.95
N SER A 7 -0.37 3.94 -1.47
CA SER A 7 -1.18 5.05 -1.98
C SER A 7 -2.43 5.25 -1.13
N LYS A 8 -2.77 6.52 -0.87
CA LYS A 8 -3.97 6.93 -0.14
C LYS A 8 -5.11 7.19 -1.12
N ARG A 9 -6.28 6.67 -0.82
CA ARG A 9 -7.53 6.80 -1.59
C ARG A 9 -8.63 7.32 -0.66
N PRO A 10 -8.73 8.65 -0.47
CA PRO A 10 -9.82 9.23 0.31
C PRO A 10 -11.16 9.03 -0.41
N ARG A 11 -12.18 8.56 0.32
CA ARG A 11 -13.54 8.36 -0.18
C ARG A 11 -14.56 8.56 0.95
N LYS A 12 -15.49 9.51 0.77
CA LYS A 12 -16.58 9.82 1.74
C LYS A 12 -16.06 10.03 3.19
N GLY A 13 -14.98 10.78 3.36
CA GLY A 13 -14.38 11.05 4.69
C GLY A 13 -13.55 9.91 5.27
N ILE A 14 -13.42 8.78 4.56
CA ILE A 14 -12.63 7.62 4.97
C ILE A 14 -11.39 7.53 4.09
N THR A 15 -10.22 7.26 4.66
CA THR A 15 -9.00 7.02 3.89
C THR A 15 -8.76 5.53 3.72
N TYR A 16 -8.79 5.08 2.46
CA TYR A 16 -8.40 3.72 2.09
C TYR A 16 -6.96 3.71 1.60
N TYR A 17 -6.29 2.59 1.77
CA TYR A 17 -4.91 2.39 1.39
C TYR A 17 -4.83 1.25 0.37
N ILE A 18 -4.01 1.43 -0.65
CA ILE A 18 -3.69 0.41 -1.65
C ILE A 18 -2.18 0.42 -1.92
N VAL A 19 -1.64 -0.70 -2.36
CA VAL A 19 -0.28 -0.76 -2.89
C VAL A 19 -0.36 -0.70 -4.41
N ASP A 20 0.26 0.32 -4.99
CA ASP A 20 0.34 0.50 -6.44
C ASP A 20 1.78 0.29 -6.91
N ARG A 21 1.90 -0.30 -8.10
CA ARG A 21 3.13 -0.41 -8.88
C ARG A 21 3.04 0.55 -10.06
N THR A 22 4.05 1.41 -10.20
CA THR A 22 4.24 2.22 -11.41
C THR A 22 5.22 1.55 -12.35
N TYR A 23 4.91 1.51 -13.64
CA TYR A 23 5.77 0.95 -14.68
C TYR A 23 5.59 1.72 -15.99
N LYS A 24 6.58 1.63 -16.89
CA LYS A 24 6.46 2.20 -18.24
C LYS A 24 6.10 1.10 -19.22
N GLU A 25 5.10 1.35 -20.05
CA GLU A 25 4.68 0.47 -21.14
C GLU A 25 4.43 1.33 -22.39
N GLN A 26 5.07 1.00 -23.50
CA GLN A 26 4.99 1.77 -24.75
C GLN A 26 5.26 3.28 -24.57
N GLY A 27 6.24 3.62 -23.74
CA GLY A 27 6.59 5.02 -23.44
C GLY A 27 5.64 5.74 -22.47
N LYS A 28 4.52 5.14 -22.09
CA LYS A 28 3.54 5.72 -21.17
C LYS A 28 3.74 5.19 -19.75
N LEU A 29 3.60 6.06 -18.74
CA LEU A 29 3.56 5.65 -17.34
C LEU A 29 2.19 5.03 -17.03
N LYS A 30 2.20 3.82 -16.47
CA LYS A 30 1.01 3.09 -16.04
C LYS A 30 1.10 2.76 -14.57
N HIS A 31 -0.08 2.55 -13.98
CA HIS A 31 -0.26 2.14 -12.59
C HIS A 31 -0.99 0.80 -12.55
N GLN A 32 -0.53 -0.10 -11.70
CA GLN A 32 -1.17 -1.38 -11.43
C GLN A 32 -1.34 -1.52 -9.92
N THR A 33 -2.57 -1.76 -9.47
CA THR A 33 -2.83 -2.06 -8.06
C THR A 33 -2.40 -3.49 -7.76
N MET A 34 -1.49 -3.64 -6.81
CA MET A 34 -0.91 -4.91 -6.38
C MET A 34 -1.68 -5.50 -5.19
N LEU A 35 -2.12 -4.64 -4.26
CA LEU A 35 -2.78 -5.08 -3.03
C LEU A 35 -3.78 -4.02 -2.55
N TYR A 36 -4.99 -4.45 -2.20
CA TYR A 36 -5.94 -3.63 -1.45
C TYR A 36 -5.69 -3.79 0.04
N VAL A 37 -5.20 -2.73 0.68
CA VAL A 37 -4.93 -2.71 2.12
C VAL A 37 -6.20 -2.40 2.91
N GLY A 38 -7.06 -1.54 2.36
CA GLY A 38 -8.31 -1.14 2.97
C GLY A 38 -8.12 0.00 3.96
N ARG A 39 -8.90 0.02 5.04
CA ARG A 39 -8.75 1.04 6.08
C ARG A 39 -7.71 0.59 7.10
N LEU A 40 -6.88 1.53 7.55
CA LEU A 40 -5.87 1.25 8.57
C LEU A 40 -6.37 1.51 10.00
N ASP A 41 -7.40 2.34 10.16
CA ASP A 41 -7.96 2.76 11.46
C ASP A 41 -8.69 1.64 12.22
N ASN A 42 -9.15 0.60 11.53
CA ASN A 42 -9.85 -0.55 12.12
C ASN A 42 -9.11 -1.87 11.87
N LEU A 43 -7.77 -1.84 11.86
CA LEU A 43 -6.96 -3.03 11.64
C LEU A 43 -6.89 -3.90 12.90
N THR A 44 -7.39 -5.14 12.79
CA THR A 44 -7.12 -6.15 13.82
C THR A 44 -5.66 -6.58 13.78
N ARG A 45 -5.14 -7.11 14.90
CA ARG A 45 -3.76 -7.60 14.98
C ARG A 45 -3.46 -8.69 13.94
N GLU A 46 -4.39 -9.62 13.76
CA GLU A 46 -4.26 -10.70 12.77
C GLU A 46 -4.17 -10.15 11.35
N ARG A 47 -5.06 -9.21 11.01
CA ARG A 47 -5.07 -8.59 9.69
C ARG A 47 -3.82 -7.75 9.43
N LYS A 48 -3.30 -7.07 10.47
CA LYS A 48 -2.03 -6.34 10.40
C LYS A 48 -0.87 -7.29 10.05
N ILE A 49 -0.74 -8.41 10.75
CA ILE A 49 0.30 -9.42 10.50
C ILE A 49 0.17 -10.00 9.08
N GLU A 50 -1.05 -10.29 8.63
CA GLU A 50 -1.30 -10.77 7.26
C GLU A 50 -0.84 -9.76 6.21
N LEU A 51 -1.16 -8.47 6.41
CA LEU A 51 -0.72 -7.41 5.51
C LEU A 51 0.80 -7.25 5.53
N GLU A 52 1.45 -7.25 6.69
CA GLU A 52 2.91 -7.18 6.81
C GLU A 52 3.60 -8.28 5.99
N LYS A 53 3.11 -9.53 6.08
CA LYS A 53 3.61 -10.64 5.28
C LYS A 53 3.46 -10.38 3.77
N LYS A 54 2.27 -9.97 3.33
CA LYS A 54 2.03 -9.64 1.91
C LYS A 54 2.91 -8.48 1.43
N LEU A 55 3.17 -7.49 2.27
CA LEU A 55 4.06 -6.37 1.94
C LEU A 55 5.53 -6.83 1.85
N GLN A 56 5.97 -7.74 2.72
CA GLN A 56 7.31 -8.36 2.66
C GLN A 56 7.51 -9.16 1.38
N GLU A 57 6.49 -9.91 0.94
CA GLU A 57 6.52 -10.69 -0.30
C GLU A 57 6.74 -9.83 -1.56
N LEU A 58 6.33 -8.56 -1.52
CA LEU A 58 6.55 -7.61 -2.61
C LEU A 58 8.01 -7.12 -2.74
N LYS A 59 8.88 -7.48 -1.78
CA LYS A 59 10.33 -7.19 -1.78
C LYS A 59 10.68 -5.70 -1.97
N GLU A 60 9.81 -4.79 -1.51
CA GLU A 60 10.02 -3.35 -1.56
C GLU A 60 10.36 -2.83 -0.15
N PRO A 61 11.62 -2.48 0.14
CA PRO A 61 12.07 -2.17 1.50
C PRO A 61 11.31 -1.00 2.14
N LYS A 62 11.00 0.02 1.34
CA LYS A 62 10.35 1.25 1.83
C LYS A 62 8.85 1.10 2.07
N LEU A 63 8.26 -0.02 1.65
CA LEU A 63 6.83 -0.22 1.70
C LEU A 63 6.34 -0.52 3.13
N LEU A 64 7.05 -1.37 3.86
CA LEU A 64 6.77 -1.64 5.27
C LEU A 64 6.95 -0.40 6.14
N ASP A 65 8.03 0.36 5.94
CA ASP A 65 8.25 1.62 6.66
C ASP A 65 7.12 2.62 6.42
N SER A 66 6.66 2.71 5.17
CA SER A 66 5.53 3.58 4.80
C SER A 66 4.23 3.10 5.47
N PHE A 67 3.99 1.79 5.50
CA PHE A 67 2.85 1.20 6.18
C PHE A 67 2.85 1.48 7.70
N TYR A 68 3.98 1.29 8.38
CA TYR A 68 4.10 1.58 9.81
C TYR A 68 3.93 3.07 10.13
N LYS A 69 4.52 3.95 9.30
CA LYS A 69 4.34 5.40 9.45
C LYS A 69 2.87 5.79 9.35
N GLU A 70 2.11 5.15 8.47
CA GLU A 70 0.69 5.47 8.29
C GLU A 70 -0.17 4.92 9.42
N ILE A 71 0.12 3.71 9.94
CA ILE A 71 -0.57 3.18 11.12
C ILE A 71 -0.33 4.06 12.35
N ASN A 72 0.90 4.50 12.59
CA ASN A 72 1.26 5.27 13.79
C ASN A 72 0.77 6.73 13.75
N ARG A 73 0.18 7.17 12.64
CA ARG A 73 -0.36 8.54 12.45
C ARG A 73 -1.87 8.63 12.70
N LEU A 74 -2.54 7.49 12.87
CA LEU A 74 -3.98 7.38 13.13
C LEU A 74 -4.24 7.41 14.63
#